data_AF-A0A7X2GW36-F1
#
_entry.id   AF-A0A7X2GW36-F1
#
_cell.length_a   1.000
_cell.length_b   1.000
_cell.length_c   1.000
_cell.angle_alpha   90.00
_cell.angle_beta   90.00
_cell.angle_gamma   90.00
#
_symmetry.space_group_name_H-M   'P 1'
#
loop_
_entity.id
_entity.type
_entity.pdbx_description
1 polymer ?
#
loop_
_entity_poly.entity_id
_entity_poly.type
_entity_poly.pdbx_seq_one_letter_code
_entity_poly.pdbx_strand_id
1 'polypeptide(L)'
;MKTTKLLALSVAAAALAFSVNAYAAKEVKIASNNTPYSDTHVQQLAATALGMGVKEPVSLTRSGGNVVVSGSGSTKCTFKVGEGDAPKIQGVNCK
;
A
#
# COMPACT_ATOMS: atom_id res chain seq x y z
N MET A 1 -32.99 -19.93 -54.24
CA MET A 1 -32.91 -19.92 -52.76
C MET A 1 -31.58 -20.53 -52.30
N LYS A 2 -30.70 -19.73 -51.69
CA LYS A 2 -29.97 -20.07 -50.46
C LYS A 2 -29.09 -18.87 -50.09
N THR A 3 -29.59 -18.15 -49.10
CA THR A 3 -29.01 -16.98 -48.45
C THR A 3 -27.74 -17.36 -47.70
N THR A 4 -26.63 -16.75 -48.10
CA THR A 4 -25.32 -16.90 -47.45
C THR A 4 -25.36 -16.21 -46.08
N LYS A 5 -24.94 -16.97 -45.07
CA LYS A 5 -25.05 -16.64 -43.65
C LYS A 5 -24.22 -15.42 -43.27
N LEU A 6 -24.87 -14.55 -42.49
CA LEU A 6 -24.32 -13.48 -41.67
C LEU A 6 -23.20 -14.01 -40.77
N LEU A 7 -22.04 -13.35 -40.78
CA LEU A 7 -21.14 -13.30 -39.63
C LEU A 7 -20.78 -11.83 -39.40
N ALA A 8 -21.53 -11.24 -38.48
CA ALA A 8 -21.33 -9.90 -37.96
C ALA A 8 -19.97 -9.82 -37.26
N LEU A 9 -19.09 -8.94 -37.73
CA LEU A 9 -17.91 -8.54 -36.97
C LEU A 9 -18.35 -7.64 -35.82
N SER A 10 -18.42 -8.22 -34.64
CA SER A 10 -18.49 -7.54 -33.35
C SER A 10 -17.19 -6.77 -33.10
N VAL A 11 -17.16 -5.49 -33.47
CA VAL A 11 -16.14 -4.55 -32.97
C VAL A 11 -16.48 -4.27 -31.51
N ALA A 12 -15.96 -5.10 -30.62
CA ALA A 12 -15.87 -4.79 -29.20
C ALA A 12 -14.88 -3.63 -29.05
N ALA A 13 -15.39 -2.40 -29.09
CA ALA A 13 -14.67 -1.26 -28.57
C ALA A 13 -14.50 -1.49 -27.06
N ALA A 14 -13.37 -2.10 -26.68
CA ALA A 14 -12.85 -2.01 -25.33
C ALA A 14 -12.46 -0.55 -25.09
N ALA A 15 -13.48 0.28 -24.83
CA ALA A 15 -13.28 1.52 -24.09
C ALA A 15 -12.76 1.07 -22.73
N LEU A 16 -11.43 1.04 -22.61
CA LEU A 16 -10.75 1.04 -21.34
C LEU A 16 -11.24 2.29 -20.63
N ALA A 17 -12.30 2.10 -19.85
CA ALA A 17 -12.67 2.98 -18.78
C ALA A 17 -11.46 3.01 -17.84
N PHE A 18 -10.54 3.92 -18.12
CA PHE A 18 -9.74 4.58 -17.10
C PHE A 18 -10.73 5.36 -16.25
N SER A 19 -11.49 4.59 -15.48
CA SER A 19 -12.18 5.03 -14.30
C SER A 19 -11.07 5.53 -13.41
N VAL A 20 -10.87 6.85 -13.49
CA VAL A 20 -10.26 7.68 -12.46
C VAL A 20 -11.09 7.51 -11.20
N ASN A 21 -11.03 6.30 -10.63
CA ASN A 21 -11.58 6.01 -9.33
C ASN A 21 -10.68 6.75 -8.38
N ALA A 22 -11.22 7.91 -7.98
CA ALA A 22 -11.39 8.30 -6.61
C ALA A 22 -10.13 8.24 -5.76
N TYR A 23 -9.89 9.38 -5.12
CA TYR A 23 -9.23 9.51 -3.83
C TYR A 23 -9.85 8.54 -2.79
N ALA A 24 -9.67 7.25 -2.96
CA ALA A 24 -9.69 6.26 -1.91
C ALA A 24 -8.27 6.28 -1.36
N ALA A 25 -8.11 6.43 -0.05
CA ALA A 25 -6.83 6.19 0.61
C ALA A 25 -6.36 4.80 0.19
N LYS A 26 -5.45 4.74 -0.78
CA LYS A 26 -4.99 3.50 -1.37
C LYS A 26 -4.38 2.70 -0.23
N GLU A 27 -5.05 1.62 0.13
CA GLU A 27 -4.58 0.72 1.17
C GLU A 27 -3.15 0.31 0.81
N VAL A 28 -2.23 0.56 1.74
CA VAL A 28 -0.82 0.35 1.49
C VAL A 28 -0.58 -1.15 1.40
N LYS A 29 0.10 -1.57 0.33
CA LYS A 29 0.44 -2.98 0.15
C LYS A 29 1.46 -3.42 1.20
N ILE A 30 0.99 -4.16 2.20
CA ILE A 30 1.84 -4.74 3.25
C ILE A 30 2.31 -6.13 2.80
N ALA A 31 3.61 -6.32 2.65
CA ALA A 31 4.21 -7.64 2.39
C ALA A 31 4.35 -8.46 3.68
N SER A 32 4.64 -7.81 4.81
CA SER A 32 4.79 -8.46 6.12
C SER A 32 4.59 -7.47 7.26
N ASN A 33 3.98 -7.93 8.35
CA ASN A 33 3.83 -7.18 9.59
C ASN A 33 4.17 -8.07 10.79
N ASN A 34 5.16 -7.67 11.57
CA ASN A 34 5.49 -8.26 12.88
C ASN A 34 5.47 -7.17 13.96
N THR A 35 4.40 -6.38 13.95
CA THR A 35 4.11 -5.41 15.01
C THR A 35 2.85 -5.87 15.75
N PRO A 36 2.71 -5.57 17.06
CA PRO A 36 1.52 -5.90 17.83
C PRO A 36 0.36 -4.92 17.58
N TYR A 37 0.49 -4.03 16.60
CA TYR A 37 -0.48 -2.97 16.34
C TYR A 37 -1.62 -3.46 15.47
N SER A 38 -2.79 -2.85 15.65
CA SER A 38 -3.95 -3.11 14.79
C SER A 38 -3.67 -2.73 13.34
N ASP A 39 -4.41 -3.34 12.41
CA ASP A 39 -4.25 -3.08 10.97
C ASP A 39 -4.40 -1.61 10.62
N THR A 40 -5.32 -0.89 11.30
CA THR A 40 -5.48 0.56 11.13
C THR A 40 -4.19 1.31 11.43
N HIS A 41 -3.53 0.99 12.54
CA HIS A 41 -2.26 1.62 12.92
C HIS A 41 -1.11 1.22 12.02
N VAL A 42 -1.07 -0.04 11.58
CA VAL A 42 -0.09 -0.55 10.60
C VAL A 42 -0.21 0.21 9.28
N GLN A 43 -1.43 0.40 8.77
CA GLN A 43 -1.71 1.16 7.56
C GLN A 43 -1.29 2.62 7.68
N GLN A 44 -1.54 3.25 8.83
CA GLN A 44 -1.10 4.64 9.09
C GLN A 44 0.43 4.79 9.10
N LEU A 45 1.14 3.87 9.77
CA LEU A 45 2.61 3.85 9.79
C LEU A 45 3.18 3.61 8.39
N ALA A 46 2.59 2.66 7.66
CA ALA A 46 2.94 2.35 6.29
C ALA A 46 2.75 3.55 5.35
N ALA A 47 1.59 4.20 5.41
CA ALA A 47 1.28 5.38 4.58
C ALA A 47 2.21 6.55 4.89
N THR A 48 2.54 6.76 6.17
CA THR A 48 3.52 7.78 6.57
C THR A 48 4.90 7.47 5.99
N ALA A 49 5.36 6.21 6.07
CA ALA A 49 6.65 5.81 5.51
C ALA A 49 6.70 5.97 3.98
N LEU A 50 5.60 5.66 3.28
CA LEU A 50 5.49 5.91 1.84
C LEU A 50 5.61 7.40 1.50
N GLY A 51 4.94 8.26 2.27
CA GLY A 51 5.05 9.72 2.12
C GLY A 51 6.47 10.25 2.32
N MET A 52 7.32 9.50 3.04
CA MET A 52 8.73 9.82 3.28
C MET A 52 9.69 9.13 2.28
N GLY A 53 9.17 8.41 1.28
CA GLY A 53 9.94 7.86 0.17
C GLY A 53 10.21 6.35 0.23
N VAL A 54 9.67 5.63 1.23
CA VAL A 54 9.64 4.17 1.19
C VAL A 54 8.76 3.71 0.02
N LYS A 55 9.14 2.64 -0.67
CA LYS A 55 8.40 2.12 -1.83
C LYS A 55 7.62 0.86 -1.49
N GLU A 56 6.41 0.73 -2.01
CA GLU A 56 5.61 -0.49 -1.86
C GLU A 56 6.24 -1.71 -2.59
N PRO A 57 5.91 -2.94 -2.17
CA PRO A 57 5.19 -3.28 -0.93
C PRO A 57 6.07 -3.04 0.31
N VAL A 58 5.44 -2.64 1.41
CA VAL A 58 6.16 -2.32 2.66
C VAL A 58 6.09 -3.45 3.66
N SER A 59 7.10 -3.55 4.51
CA SER A 59 7.17 -4.49 5.64
C SER A 59 7.41 -3.70 6.92
N LEU A 60 6.69 -4.07 7.97
CA LEU A 60 6.80 -3.45 9.29
C LEU A 60 7.35 -4.47 10.28
N THR A 61 8.36 -4.07 11.05
CA THR A 61 8.96 -4.92 12.09
C THR A 61 9.15 -4.11 13.35
N ARG A 62 8.64 -4.61 14.47
CA ARG A 62 8.88 -4.02 15.79
C ARG A 62 10.19 -4.58 16.36
N SER A 63 11.03 -3.70 16.87
CA SER A 63 12.22 -4.05 17.65
C SER A 63 12.37 -3.10 18.83
N GLY A 64 12.09 -3.61 20.03
CA GLY A 64 12.08 -2.82 21.26
C GLY A 64 11.16 -1.60 21.14
N GLY A 65 11.69 -0.40 21.40
CA GLY A 65 10.98 0.89 21.27
C GLY A 65 10.87 1.43 19.84
N ASN A 66 11.18 0.64 18.80
CA ASN A 66 11.17 1.11 17.41
C ASN A 66 10.26 0.24 16.52
N VAL A 67 9.68 0.85 15.50
CA VAL A 67 9.09 0.17 14.34
C VAL A 67 9.87 0.57 13.11
N VAL A 68 10.47 -0.42 12.46
CA VAL A 68 11.16 -0.24 11.19
C VAL A 68 10.17 -0.55 10.07
N VAL A 69 9.98 0.41 9.18
CA VAL A 69 9.20 0.28 7.95
C VAL A 69 10.16 0.35 6.77
N SER A 70 10.23 -0.73 6.02
CA SER A 70 11.06 -0.84 4.82
C SER A 70 10.21 -1.31 3.66
N GLY A 71 10.70 -1.11 2.43
CA GLY A 71 9.97 -1.55 1.25
C GLY A 71 10.90 -2.06 0.17
N SER A 72 10.42 -2.07 -1.07
CA SER A 72 11.20 -2.50 -2.24
C SER A 72 12.36 -1.57 -2.61
N GLY A 73 12.38 -0.35 -2.07
CA GLY A 73 13.42 0.66 -2.29
C GLY A 73 14.55 0.62 -1.25
N SER A 74 15.52 1.51 -1.42
CA SER A 74 16.62 1.71 -0.45
C SER A 74 16.18 2.43 0.83
N THR A 75 15.16 3.29 0.71
CA THR A 75 14.65 4.11 1.82
C THR A 75 13.98 3.25 2.88
N LYS A 76 14.37 3.45 4.13
CA LYS A 76 13.82 2.79 5.32
C LYS A 76 13.50 3.83 6.39
N CYS A 77 12.31 3.77 6.93
CA CYS A 77 11.86 4.64 8.02
C CYS A 77 11.87 3.89 9.34
N THR A 78 12.46 4.48 10.37
CA THR A 78 12.41 3.98 11.74
C THR A 78 11.57 4.95 12.56
N PHE A 79 10.44 4.46 13.05
CA PHE A 79 9.55 5.16 13.96
C PHE A 79 9.93 4.80 15.38
N LYS A 80 10.39 5.77 16.17
CA LYS A 80 10.52 5.60 17.61
C LYS A 80 9.13 5.67 18.21
N VAL A 81 8.71 4.63 18.92
CA VAL A 81 7.37 4.49 19.48
C VAL A 81 7.42 4.14 20.96
N GLY A 82 6.51 4.73 21.73
CA GLY A 82 6.34 4.43 23.16
C GLY A 82 5.75 3.05 23.44
N GLU A 83 5.48 2.80 24.71
CA GLU A 83 4.79 1.60 25.19
C GLU A 83 3.27 1.71 25.02
N GLY A 84 2.63 0.55 24.86
CA GLY A 84 1.18 0.38 24.68
C GLY A 84 0.80 -0.21 23.32
N ASP A 85 -0.49 -0.47 23.16
CA ASP A 85 -1.07 -1.16 22.00
C ASP A 85 -1.31 -0.25 20.80
N ALA A 86 -1.19 1.06 20.99
CA ALA A 86 -1.22 2.06 19.95
C ALA A 86 0.18 2.67 19.73
N PRO A 87 0.60 2.92 18.49
CA PRO A 87 1.90 3.52 18.20
C PRO A 87 1.94 4.98 18.66
N LYS A 88 2.57 5.23 19.81
CA LYS A 88 2.88 6.59 20.29
C LYS A 88 4.17 7.06 19.65
N ILE A 89 4.08 7.67 18.48
CA ILE A 89 5.25 8.16 17.72
C ILE A 89 5.96 9.26 18.51
N GLN A 90 7.21 9.01 18.87
CA GLN A 90 8.10 9.96 19.55
C GLN A 90 9.13 10.58 18.60
N GLY A 91 9.30 10.00 17.41
CA GLY A 91 10.22 10.51 16.39
C GLY A 91 10.26 9.58 15.18
N VAL A 92 10.67 10.13 14.04
CA VAL A 92 10.80 9.39 12.79
C VAL A 92 12.13 9.72 12.15
N ASN A 93 12.84 8.69 11.69
CA ASN A 93 14.08 8.83 10.95
C ASN A 93 14.03 7.98 9.69
N CYS A 94 14.12 8.59 8.50
CA CYS A 94 14.13 7.89 7.23
C CYS A 94 15.45 8.12 6.50
N LYS A 95 16.06 7.04 6.03
CA LYS A 95 17.35 7.03 5.33
C LYS A 95 17.34 6.05 4.17
#